data_AF-A0A9P6BZ01-F1
#
_entry.id   AF-A0A9P6BZ01-F1
#
_cell.length_a   1.000
_cell.length_b   1.000
_cell.length_c   1.000
_cell.angle_alpha   90.00
_cell.angle_beta   90.00
_cell.angle_gamma   90.00
#
_symmetry.space_group_name_H-M   'P 1'
#
loop_
_entity.id
_entity.type
_entity.pdbx_description
1 polymer ?
#
loop_
_entity_poly.entity_id
_entity_poly.type
_entity_poly.pdbx_seq_one_letter_code
_entity_poly.pdbx_strand_id
1 'polypeptide(L)'
;MNQPQINQTQVSQAENVGLQILLEVSLPTAAYDSSEHPCNCHPGTRIQYIDQIVNWGIEGPDPGHRIFWLKGPTGVRKSAIAQSCADEFTTRKRLAAAFFFSHPNQRDDPQRLFTSISYQWASKHKPYAEILKSTIHDDPTIVDKGLHHQFHHLFISPLQELTDKGRDISEHVVIIDGLDECAGMAAQQTIVQIVAASIQDNTTPFIWLICSHLEPHLVATFKSPPISVVTHQEELTVSWAIDNEISQYLTDELAKIGEEYDIPVPWPCERDMGTLINLSGGLFIYANTIVHFIGNNDSLGLEDQLRAVVALATSVTKGSSEHPLYHKSYAYLS
;
A
#
# COMPACT_ATOMS: atom_id res chain seq x y z
N MET A 1 -38.65 27.50 39.11
CA MET A 1 -38.59 26.75 37.84
C MET A 1 -37.19 26.93 37.30
N ASN A 2 -36.28 26.01 37.62
CA ASN A 2 -34.91 26.00 37.07
C ASN A 2 -34.89 24.97 35.95
N GLN A 3 -34.72 25.42 34.71
CA GLN A 3 -34.35 24.53 33.60
C GLN A 3 -32.91 24.05 33.84
N PRO A 4 -32.60 22.75 33.64
CA PRO A 4 -31.23 22.30 33.68
C PRO A 4 -30.50 22.82 32.43
N GLN A 5 -29.50 23.66 32.64
CA GLN A 5 -28.49 23.95 31.62
C GLN A 5 -27.70 22.66 31.38
N ILE A 6 -28.01 21.97 30.28
CA ILE A 6 -27.19 20.85 29.81
C ILE A 6 -25.85 21.46 29.37
N ASN A 7 -24.78 21.15 30.09
CA ASN A 7 -23.43 21.59 29.80
C ASN A 7 -23.07 21.18 28.36
N GLN A 8 -22.82 22.16 27.48
CA GLN A 8 -22.34 21.94 26.10
C GLN A 8 -21.07 21.06 26.05
N THR A 9 -20.29 21.03 27.14
CA THR A 9 -19.09 20.19 27.32
C THR A 9 -19.39 18.70 27.51
N GLN A 10 -20.55 18.33 28.10
CA GLN A 10 -20.97 16.93 28.22
C GLN A 10 -21.63 16.42 26.94
N VAL A 11 -22.31 17.31 26.19
CA VAL A 11 -22.85 17.01 24.87
C VAL A 11 -21.72 16.76 23.87
N SER A 12 -20.66 17.59 23.87
CA SER A 12 -19.48 17.39 23.00
C SER A 12 -18.66 16.13 23.30
N GLN A 13 -18.74 15.59 24.52
CA GLN A 13 -18.07 14.33 24.90
C GLN A 13 -18.88 13.09 24.48
N ALA A 14 -20.22 13.17 24.51
CA ALA A 14 -21.10 12.11 24.01
C ALA A 14 -21.15 12.07 22.46
N GLU A 15 -20.99 13.23 21.80
CA GLU A 15 -21.04 13.37 20.33
C GLU A 15 -19.87 12.72 19.58
N ASN A 16 -18.81 12.25 20.25
CA ASN A 16 -17.63 11.66 19.61
C ASN A 16 -17.37 10.18 19.92
N VAL A 17 -18.25 9.54 20.71
CA VAL A 17 -18.04 8.15 21.17
C VAL A 17 -17.95 7.17 20.00
N GLY A 18 -18.80 7.32 18.97
CA GLY A 18 -18.81 6.40 17.82
C GLY A 18 -17.50 6.40 17.02
N LEU A 19 -16.93 7.58 16.72
CA LEU A 19 -15.65 7.66 16.02
C LEU A 19 -14.48 7.26 16.90
N GLN A 20 -14.57 7.46 18.21
CA GLN A 20 -13.55 6.98 19.15
C GLN A 20 -13.51 5.45 19.18
N ILE A 21 -14.66 4.78 19.26
CA ILE A 21 -14.74 3.30 19.16
C ILE A 21 -14.11 2.85 17.84
N LEU A 22 -14.44 3.51 16.73
CA LEU A 22 -13.89 3.18 15.42
C LEU A 22 -12.37 3.39 15.35
N LEU A 23 -11.83 4.44 15.98
CA LEU A 23 -10.38 4.69 16.05
C LEU A 23 -9.67 3.61 16.87
N GLU A 24 -10.23 3.22 18.02
CA GLU A 24 -9.63 2.21 18.92
C GLU A 24 -9.47 0.84 18.25
N VAL A 25 -10.33 0.54 17.27
CA VAL A 25 -10.32 -0.70 16.50
C VAL A 25 -9.72 -0.56 15.10
N SER A 26 -9.31 0.64 14.70
CA SER A 26 -8.58 0.88 13.46
C SER A 26 -7.08 0.63 13.64
N LEU A 27 -6.33 0.56 12.54
CA LEU A 27 -4.88 0.50 12.51
C LEU A 27 -4.30 1.76 11.84
N PRO A 28 -4.11 2.87 12.59
CA PRO A 28 -3.46 4.06 12.05
C PRO A 28 -2.06 3.77 11.49
N THR A 29 -1.35 2.78 12.02
CA THR A 29 -0.03 2.33 11.53
C THR A 29 -0.08 1.63 10.17
N ALA A 30 -1.27 1.30 9.65
CA ALA A 30 -1.49 0.77 8.30
C ALA A 30 -1.89 1.86 7.29
N ALA A 31 -2.02 3.13 7.71
CA ALA A 31 -2.32 4.25 6.81
C ALA A 31 -1.05 4.80 6.15
N TYR A 32 -1.17 5.20 4.87
CA TYR A 32 -0.04 5.65 4.02
C TYR A 32 0.85 6.73 4.65
N ASP A 33 0.28 7.57 5.52
CA ASP A 33 0.92 8.72 6.17
C ASP A 33 1.38 8.43 7.60
N SER A 34 1.39 7.16 8.02
CA SER A 34 1.93 6.78 9.32
C SER A 34 3.46 6.83 9.35
N SER A 35 4.02 7.04 10.54
CA SER A 35 5.48 7.09 10.77
C SER A 35 6.21 5.77 10.50
N GLU A 36 5.47 4.69 10.27
CA GLU A 36 5.98 3.31 10.13
C GLU A 36 5.97 2.82 8.67
N HIS A 37 5.73 3.72 7.70
CA HIS A 37 5.54 3.33 6.30
C HIS A 37 6.81 3.20 5.45
N PRO A 38 6.80 2.27 4.49
CA PRO A 38 7.91 2.06 3.56
C PRO A 38 8.08 3.24 2.61
N CYS A 39 9.34 3.59 2.35
CA CYS A 39 9.73 4.69 1.48
C CYS A 39 9.06 4.64 0.09
N ASN A 40 8.69 5.82 -0.40
CA ASN A 40 8.28 6.08 -1.77
C ASN A 40 9.17 5.40 -2.82
N CYS A 41 8.64 5.21 -4.03
CA CYS A 41 9.47 4.87 -5.18
C CYS A 41 10.66 5.84 -5.25
N HIS A 42 11.83 5.30 -5.61
CA HIS A 42 12.99 6.15 -5.80
C HIS A 42 12.69 7.12 -6.95
N PRO A 43 13.01 8.43 -6.84
CA PRO A 43 12.74 9.38 -7.91
C PRO A 43 13.23 8.87 -9.27
N GLY A 44 12.41 8.96 -10.31
CA GLY A 44 12.74 8.45 -11.63
C GLY A 44 12.34 6.99 -11.89
N THR A 45 11.97 6.22 -10.87
CA THR A 45 11.65 4.79 -11.02
C THR A 45 10.15 4.52 -11.06
N ARG A 46 9.72 3.52 -11.83
CA ARG A 46 8.33 3.07 -11.94
C ARG A 46 7.32 4.14 -12.39
N ILE A 47 7.80 5.23 -12.97
CA ILE A 47 6.98 6.38 -13.39
C ILE A 47 5.83 5.94 -14.30
N GLN A 48 6.08 5.04 -15.26
CA GLN A 48 5.03 4.59 -16.19
C GLN A 48 3.81 3.99 -15.45
N TYR A 49 4.05 3.24 -14.38
CA TYR A 49 2.99 2.56 -13.63
C TYR A 49 2.28 3.54 -12.71
N ILE A 50 3.04 4.44 -12.07
CA ILE A 50 2.48 5.50 -11.24
C ILE A 50 1.58 6.38 -12.11
N ASP A 51 2.06 6.86 -13.25
CA ASP A 51 1.30 7.71 -14.17
C ASP A 51 0.04 7.01 -14.69
N GLN A 52 0.15 5.74 -15.10
CA GLN A 52 -1.00 4.94 -15.56
C GLN A 52 -2.08 4.84 -14.47
N ILE A 53 -1.69 4.49 -13.25
CA ILE A 53 -2.62 4.33 -12.12
C ILE A 53 -3.22 5.68 -11.71
N VAL A 54 -2.38 6.72 -11.64
CA VAL A 54 -2.81 8.06 -11.25
C VAL A 54 -3.79 8.63 -12.27
N ASN A 55 -3.51 8.51 -13.57
CA ASN A 55 -4.42 8.94 -14.63
C ASN A 55 -5.73 8.16 -14.57
N TRP A 56 -5.68 6.83 -14.43
CA TRP A 56 -6.86 5.98 -14.25
C TRP A 56 -7.74 6.42 -13.06
N GLY A 57 -7.14 6.75 -11.91
CA GLY A 57 -7.87 7.16 -10.72
C GLY A 57 -8.45 8.58 -10.77
N ILE A 58 -7.97 9.44 -11.69
CA ILE A 58 -8.34 10.86 -11.78
C ILE A 58 -9.30 11.13 -12.93
N GLU A 59 -8.96 10.65 -14.12
CA GLU A 59 -9.78 10.83 -15.32
C GLU A 59 -11.10 10.08 -15.22
N GLY A 60 -11.19 9.14 -14.27
CA GLY A 60 -12.32 8.27 -14.05
C GLY A 60 -12.12 6.99 -14.88
N PRO A 61 -12.22 5.81 -14.26
CA PRO A 61 -12.20 4.57 -15.02
C PRO A 61 -13.36 4.55 -16.02
N ASP A 62 -13.22 3.75 -17.09
CA ASP A 62 -14.40 3.27 -17.81
C ASP A 62 -15.40 2.76 -16.77
N PRO A 63 -16.72 3.06 -16.87
CA PRO A 63 -17.69 2.75 -15.82
C PRO A 63 -17.68 1.28 -15.32
N GLY A 64 -17.15 0.36 -16.14
CA GLY A 64 -16.89 -1.02 -15.76
C GLY A 64 -15.62 -1.24 -14.93
N HIS A 65 -14.49 -0.58 -15.18
CA HIS A 65 -13.16 -0.96 -14.65
C HIS A 65 -12.74 -0.19 -13.38
N ARG A 66 -13.59 -0.23 -12.35
CA ARG A 66 -13.37 0.52 -11.08
C ARG A 66 -12.46 -0.21 -10.08
N ILE A 67 -11.96 -1.40 -10.41
CA ILE A 67 -10.85 -2.05 -9.70
C ILE A 67 -9.61 -2.04 -10.60
N PHE A 68 -8.48 -1.57 -10.08
CA PHE A 68 -7.16 -1.75 -10.68
C PHE A 68 -6.38 -2.73 -9.81
N TRP A 69 -6.13 -3.93 -10.33
CA TRP A 69 -5.33 -4.94 -9.64
C TRP A 69 -3.90 -4.94 -10.17
N LEU A 70 -2.98 -4.40 -9.37
CA LEU A 70 -1.55 -4.40 -9.62
C LEU A 70 -0.92 -5.64 -8.99
N LYS A 71 -0.53 -6.60 -9.82
CA LYS A 71 0.06 -7.87 -9.37
C LYS A 71 1.52 -7.98 -9.78
N GLY A 72 2.28 -8.80 -9.07
CA GLY A 72 3.67 -9.06 -9.44
C GLY A 72 4.43 -9.78 -8.33
N PRO A 73 5.63 -10.28 -8.60
CA PRO A 73 6.43 -11.06 -7.65
C PRO A 73 6.93 -10.20 -6.48
N THR A 74 7.55 -10.82 -5.49
CA THR A 74 8.19 -10.12 -4.37
C THR A 74 9.38 -9.30 -4.84
N GLY A 75 9.62 -8.15 -4.22
CA GLY A 75 10.80 -7.33 -4.51
C GLY A 75 10.69 -6.40 -5.73
N VAL A 76 9.56 -6.35 -6.43
CA VAL A 76 9.30 -5.41 -7.55
C VAL A 76 8.70 -4.07 -7.12
N ARG A 77 8.64 -3.80 -5.81
CA ARG A 77 8.21 -2.54 -5.19
C ARG A 77 6.75 -2.12 -5.43
N LYS A 78 5.80 -3.08 -5.44
CA LYS A 78 4.36 -2.78 -5.47
C LYS A 78 3.94 -1.76 -4.40
N SER A 79 4.35 -1.98 -3.15
CA SER A 79 4.04 -1.08 -2.03
C SER A 79 4.60 0.33 -2.22
N ALA A 80 5.78 0.47 -2.82
CA ALA A 80 6.35 1.79 -3.10
C ALA A 80 5.58 2.53 -4.21
N ILE A 81 5.08 1.81 -5.22
CA ILE A 81 4.17 2.38 -6.24
C ILE A 81 2.86 2.80 -5.57
N ALA A 82 2.26 1.93 -4.74
CA ALA A 82 1.03 2.25 -4.01
C ALA A 82 1.18 3.49 -3.13
N GLN A 83 2.32 3.64 -2.44
CA GLN A 83 2.66 4.81 -1.64
C GLN A 83 2.75 6.08 -2.50
N SER A 84 3.50 6.04 -3.60
CA SER A 84 3.64 7.20 -4.49
C SER A 84 2.31 7.59 -5.14
N CYS A 85 1.46 6.61 -5.48
CA CYS A 85 0.09 6.87 -5.92
C CYS A 85 -0.76 7.51 -4.81
N ALA A 86 -0.62 7.07 -3.55
CA ALA A 86 -1.34 7.66 -2.42
C ALA A 86 -0.98 9.14 -2.22
N ASP A 87 0.30 9.50 -2.35
CA ASP A 87 0.77 10.88 -2.26
C ASP A 87 0.19 11.75 -3.39
N GLU A 88 0.20 11.25 -4.62
CA GLU A 88 -0.40 11.92 -5.79
C GLU A 88 -1.92 12.11 -5.63
N PHE A 89 -2.64 11.06 -5.24
CA PHE A 89 -4.08 11.14 -5.00
C PHE A 89 -4.43 12.06 -3.84
N THR A 90 -3.60 12.12 -2.79
CA THR A 90 -3.78 13.06 -1.68
C THR A 90 -3.60 14.50 -2.14
N THR A 91 -2.52 14.78 -2.88
CA THR A 91 -2.24 16.11 -3.46
C THR A 91 -3.40 16.60 -4.33
N ARG A 92 -4.01 15.69 -5.08
CA ARG A 92 -5.15 15.97 -5.97
C ARG A 92 -6.51 15.87 -5.29
N LYS A 93 -6.56 15.63 -3.97
CA LYS A 93 -7.78 15.49 -3.15
C LYS A 93 -8.73 14.38 -3.65
N ARG A 94 -8.16 13.30 -4.17
CA ARG A 94 -8.87 12.12 -4.67
C ARG A 94 -8.75 10.90 -3.75
N LEU A 95 -7.77 10.87 -2.84
CA LEU A 95 -7.58 9.74 -1.93
C LEU A 95 -8.61 9.75 -0.80
N ALA A 96 -9.51 8.75 -0.78
CA ALA A 96 -10.36 8.49 0.37
C ALA A 96 -9.53 7.91 1.52
N ALA A 97 -8.89 6.76 1.27
CA ALA A 97 -8.12 6.04 2.26
C ALA A 97 -7.07 5.15 1.59
N ALA A 98 -6.06 4.75 2.36
CA ALA A 98 -5.09 3.76 1.95
C ALA A 98 -4.77 2.84 3.13
N PHE A 99 -4.71 1.54 2.89
CA PHE A 99 -4.42 0.53 3.89
C PHE A 99 -3.34 -0.42 3.39
N PHE A 100 -2.23 -0.49 4.12
CA PHE A 100 -1.07 -1.32 3.80
C PHE A 100 -1.03 -2.49 4.77
N PHE A 101 -1.40 -3.67 4.26
CA PHE A 101 -1.21 -4.91 5.00
C PHE A 101 0.27 -5.19 5.17
N SER A 102 0.64 -5.74 6.32
CA SER A 102 2.00 -6.21 6.57
C SER A 102 2.03 -7.27 7.66
N HIS A 103 2.27 -8.52 7.30
CA HIS A 103 2.34 -9.62 8.26
C HIS A 103 3.48 -9.46 9.28
N PRO A 104 4.72 -9.10 8.88
CA PRO A 104 5.82 -8.87 9.83
C PRO A 104 5.52 -7.78 10.87
N ASN A 105 4.74 -6.76 10.48
CA ASN A 105 4.40 -5.62 11.31
C ASN A 105 3.04 -5.77 12.02
N GLN A 106 2.46 -6.99 12.07
CA GLN A 106 1.18 -7.27 12.73
C GLN A 106 0.01 -6.42 12.20
N ARG A 107 0.07 -6.06 10.91
CA ARG A 107 -0.97 -5.34 10.17
C ARG A 107 -1.65 -6.30 9.20
N ASP A 108 -1.96 -7.52 9.63
CA ASP A 108 -2.55 -8.59 8.81
C ASP A 108 -4.00 -8.94 9.17
N ASP A 109 -4.55 -8.38 10.25
CA ASP A 109 -5.93 -8.68 10.68
C ASP A 109 -6.99 -8.13 9.70
N PRO A 110 -7.76 -8.98 9.00
CA PRO A 110 -8.80 -8.54 8.07
C PRO A 110 -9.89 -7.69 8.73
N GLN A 111 -10.19 -7.90 10.02
CA GLN A 111 -11.26 -7.16 10.71
C GLN A 111 -10.93 -5.67 10.87
N ARG A 112 -9.66 -5.30 10.68
CA ARG A 112 -9.19 -3.92 10.80
C ARG A 112 -9.28 -3.13 9.49
N LEU A 113 -9.47 -3.81 8.36
CA LEU A 113 -9.43 -3.16 7.05
C LEU A 113 -10.53 -2.11 6.90
N PHE A 114 -11.80 -2.54 6.99
CA PHE A 114 -12.95 -1.67 6.74
C PHE A 114 -13.19 -0.66 7.86
N THR A 115 -12.84 -0.98 9.10
CA THR A 115 -12.85 -0.01 10.20
C THR A 115 -11.82 1.10 9.98
N SER A 116 -10.59 0.75 9.58
CA SER A 116 -9.54 1.74 9.30
C SER A 116 -9.86 2.62 8.10
N ILE A 117 -10.32 2.02 6.99
CA ILE A 117 -10.68 2.77 5.77
C ILE A 117 -11.84 3.73 6.06
N SER A 118 -12.87 3.28 6.79
CA SER A 118 -14.01 4.13 7.13
C SER A 118 -13.62 5.27 8.08
N TYR A 119 -12.74 5.02 9.06
CA TYR A 119 -12.20 6.06 9.91
C TYR A 119 -11.39 7.10 9.11
N GLN A 120 -10.49 6.65 8.23
CA GLN A 120 -9.70 7.54 7.36
C GLN A 120 -10.60 8.39 6.45
N TRP A 121 -11.71 7.84 5.95
CA TRP A 121 -12.64 8.61 5.15
C TRP A 121 -13.45 9.60 5.99
N ALA A 122 -13.90 9.22 7.19
CA ALA A 122 -14.60 10.09 8.13
C ALA A 122 -13.78 11.30 8.57
N SER A 123 -12.47 11.14 8.77
CA SER A 123 -11.59 12.24 9.13
C SER A 123 -11.49 13.32 8.04
N LYS A 124 -11.75 12.95 6.77
CA LYS A 124 -11.71 13.84 5.60
C LYS A 124 -13.10 14.33 5.16
N HIS A 125 -14.16 13.56 5.41
CA HIS A 125 -15.51 13.83 4.92
C HIS A 125 -16.54 14.00 6.05
N LYS A 126 -16.68 15.24 6.52
CA LYS A 126 -17.53 15.57 7.69
C LYS A 126 -18.97 15.05 7.61
N PRO A 127 -19.74 15.18 6.51
CA PRO A 127 -21.10 14.63 6.45
C PRO A 127 -21.17 13.11 6.64
N TYR A 128 -20.14 12.38 6.19
CA TYR A 128 -20.05 10.92 6.37
C TYR A 128 -19.67 10.59 7.82
N ALA A 129 -18.77 11.37 8.42
CA ALA A 129 -18.40 11.24 9.82
C ALA A 129 -19.60 11.39 10.78
N GLU A 130 -20.50 12.34 10.52
CA GLU A 130 -21.70 12.54 11.35
C GLU A 130 -22.64 11.33 11.33
N ILE A 131 -22.77 10.65 10.18
CA ILE A 131 -23.59 9.44 10.08
C ILE A 131 -22.91 8.28 10.81
N LEU A 132 -21.60 8.09 10.58
CA LEU A 132 -20.86 7.02 11.26
C LEU A 132 -20.87 7.15 12.78
N LYS A 133 -20.83 8.37 13.32
CA LYS A 133 -20.96 8.61 14.76
C LYS A 133 -22.23 7.98 15.30
N SER A 134 -23.39 8.25 14.69
CA SER A 134 -24.66 7.66 15.12
C SER A 134 -24.71 6.15 14.86
N THR A 135 -24.23 5.69 13.69
CA THR A 135 -24.25 4.26 13.34
C THR A 135 -23.48 3.41 14.35
N ILE A 136 -22.28 3.84 14.75
CA ILE A 136 -21.46 3.12 15.73
C ILE A 136 -21.97 3.33 17.16
N HIS A 137 -22.49 4.52 17.48
CA HIS A 137 -23.09 4.74 18.80
C HIS A 137 -24.29 3.81 19.04
N ASP A 138 -25.14 3.63 18.03
CA ASP A 138 -26.37 2.83 18.13
C ASP A 138 -26.08 1.33 18.13
N ASP A 139 -25.05 0.88 17.41
CA ASP A 139 -24.55 -0.50 17.47
C ASP A 139 -23.01 -0.56 17.48
N PRO A 140 -22.40 -0.48 18.68
CA PRO A 140 -20.95 -0.58 18.83
C PRO A 140 -20.36 -1.89 18.33
N THR A 141 -21.16 -2.96 18.24
CA THR A 141 -20.68 -4.29 17.86
C THR A 141 -20.35 -4.40 16.37
N ILE A 142 -20.75 -3.42 15.54
CA ILE A 142 -20.48 -3.38 14.10
C ILE A 142 -18.99 -3.62 13.80
N VAL A 143 -18.11 -3.08 14.64
CA VAL A 143 -16.66 -3.18 14.45
C VAL A 143 -16.11 -4.60 14.63
N ASP A 144 -16.86 -5.49 15.29
CA ASP A 144 -16.48 -6.90 15.49
C ASP A 144 -17.29 -7.86 14.59
N LYS A 145 -18.20 -7.34 13.76
CA LYS A 145 -18.99 -8.16 12.83
C LYS A 145 -18.13 -8.59 11.65
N GLY A 146 -18.57 -9.64 10.96
CA GLY A 146 -17.91 -10.10 9.74
C GLY A 146 -17.86 -9.03 8.64
N LEU A 147 -16.87 -9.16 7.75
CA LEU A 147 -16.51 -8.18 6.73
C LEU A 147 -17.68 -7.64 5.89
N HIS A 148 -18.64 -8.49 5.52
CA HIS A 148 -19.84 -8.05 4.79
C HIS A 148 -20.68 -7.06 5.60
N HIS A 149 -20.88 -7.33 6.90
CA HIS A 149 -21.67 -6.46 7.78
C HIS A 149 -20.91 -5.17 8.07
N GLN A 150 -19.60 -5.24 8.34
CA GLN A 150 -18.76 -4.04 8.44
C GLN A 150 -18.88 -3.20 7.17
N PHE A 151 -18.70 -3.78 5.99
CA PHE A 151 -18.74 -3.00 4.75
C PHE A 151 -20.12 -2.37 4.51
N HIS A 152 -21.20 -3.12 4.77
CA HIS A 152 -22.55 -2.61 4.61
C HIS A 152 -22.84 -1.43 5.55
N HIS A 153 -22.55 -1.57 6.84
CA HIS A 153 -22.87 -0.55 7.85
C HIS A 153 -21.88 0.61 7.88
N LEU A 154 -20.64 0.40 7.47
CA LEU A 154 -19.62 1.46 7.45
C LEU A 154 -19.61 2.20 6.12
N PHE A 155 -19.95 1.58 4.99
CA PHE A 155 -19.90 2.24 3.67
C PHE A 155 -21.26 2.35 3.00
N ILE A 156 -21.91 1.23 2.68
CA ILE A 156 -23.12 1.23 1.85
C ILE A 156 -24.23 2.08 2.47
N SER A 157 -24.64 1.76 3.70
CA SER A 157 -25.74 2.45 4.37
C SER A 157 -25.45 3.93 4.62
N PRO A 158 -24.26 4.35 5.13
CA PRO A 158 -23.96 5.76 5.30
C PRO A 158 -23.88 6.56 3.99
N LEU A 159 -23.34 5.97 2.91
CA LEU A 159 -23.28 6.64 1.61
C LEU A 159 -24.65 6.77 0.95
N GLN A 160 -25.50 5.76 1.11
CA GLN A 160 -26.89 5.82 0.68
C GLN A 160 -27.65 6.93 1.42
N GLU A 161 -27.50 7.02 2.74
CA GLU A 161 -28.14 8.08 3.53
C GLU A 161 -27.69 9.49 3.10
N LEU A 162 -26.41 9.67 2.75
CA LEU A 162 -25.94 10.93 2.18
C LEU A 162 -26.60 11.25 0.84
N THR A 163 -26.72 10.25 -0.02
CA THR A 163 -27.36 10.37 -1.34
C THR A 163 -28.84 10.75 -1.20
N ASP A 164 -29.56 10.09 -0.28
CA ASP A 164 -30.97 10.37 0.03
C ASP A 164 -31.16 11.79 0.60
N LYS A 165 -30.15 12.33 1.30
CA LYS A 165 -30.09 13.73 1.76
C LYS A 165 -29.68 14.72 0.66
N GLY A 166 -29.58 14.28 -0.60
CA GLY A 166 -29.22 15.11 -1.74
C GLY A 166 -27.76 15.55 -1.75
N ARG A 167 -26.87 14.82 -1.06
CA ARG A 167 -25.42 15.07 -1.11
C ARG A 167 -24.83 14.26 -2.26
N ASP A 168 -24.18 14.96 -3.18
CA ASP A 168 -23.36 14.31 -4.19
C ASP A 168 -22.02 13.89 -3.57
N ILE A 169 -21.60 12.65 -3.85
CA ILE A 169 -20.32 12.11 -3.40
C ILE A 169 -19.52 11.77 -4.64
N SER A 170 -18.54 12.60 -4.93
CA SER A 170 -17.63 12.37 -6.05
C SER A 170 -16.85 11.08 -5.86
N GLU A 171 -16.33 10.56 -6.96
CA GLU A 171 -15.47 9.38 -6.93
C GLU A 171 -14.17 9.66 -6.18
N HIS A 172 -13.80 8.72 -5.31
CA HIS A 172 -12.54 8.75 -4.56
C HIS A 172 -11.84 7.41 -4.65
N VAL A 173 -10.51 7.44 -4.59
CA VAL A 173 -9.66 6.26 -4.66
C VAL A 173 -9.45 5.69 -3.25
N VAL A 174 -9.60 4.37 -3.13
CA VAL A 174 -9.18 3.58 -1.97
C VAL A 174 -8.05 2.65 -2.41
N ILE A 175 -6.96 2.62 -1.63
CA ILE A 175 -5.82 1.75 -1.90
C ILE A 175 -5.76 0.64 -0.86
N ILE A 176 -5.62 -0.60 -1.31
CA ILE A 176 -5.31 -1.77 -0.49
C ILE A 176 -3.99 -2.35 -1.01
N ASP A 177 -2.92 -2.19 -0.24
CA ASP A 177 -1.63 -2.78 -0.55
C ASP A 177 -1.38 -4.05 0.28
N GLY A 178 -0.70 -5.03 -0.31
CA GLY A 178 -0.34 -6.27 0.37
C GLY A 178 -1.52 -7.19 0.68
N LEU A 179 -2.57 -7.26 -0.16
CA LEU A 179 -3.75 -8.08 0.13
C LEU A 179 -3.41 -9.56 0.41
N ASP A 180 -2.37 -10.09 -0.19
CA ASP A 180 -1.87 -11.44 0.08
C ASP A 180 -1.26 -11.62 1.49
N GLU A 181 -0.84 -10.53 2.15
CA GLU A 181 -0.35 -10.53 3.53
C GLU A 181 -1.49 -10.48 4.57
N CYS A 182 -2.73 -10.23 4.15
CA CYS A 182 -3.90 -10.32 5.03
C CYS A 182 -4.11 -11.75 5.54
N ALA A 183 -4.36 -11.92 6.83
CA ALA A 183 -4.54 -13.22 7.44
C ALA A 183 -5.77 -13.95 6.89
N GLY A 184 -5.55 -15.14 6.33
CA GLY A 184 -6.58 -16.08 5.90
C GLY A 184 -7.04 -15.89 4.45
N MET A 185 -6.82 -16.91 3.62
CA MET A 185 -7.21 -16.92 2.20
C MET A 185 -8.70 -16.60 1.98
N ALA A 186 -9.59 -17.12 2.84
CA ALA A 186 -11.02 -16.84 2.74
C ALA A 186 -11.34 -15.36 2.92
N ALA A 187 -10.69 -14.68 3.88
CA ALA A 187 -10.87 -13.25 4.10
C ALA A 187 -10.38 -12.43 2.90
N GLN A 188 -9.22 -12.77 2.34
CA GLN A 188 -8.70 -12.13 1.13
C GLN A 188 -9.69 -12.20 -0.03
N GLN A 189 -10.27 -13.38 -0.29
CA GLN A 189 -11.28 -13.56 -1.35
C GLN A 189 -12.57 -12.79 -1.03
N THR A 190 -13.03 -12.82 0.22
CA THR A 190 -14.21 -12.07 0.67
C THR A 190 -14.03 -10.57 0.48
N ILE A 191 -12.85 -10.00 0.76
CA ILE A 191 -12.56 -8.58 0.53
C ILE A 191 -12.75 -8.23 -0.95
N VAL A 192 -12.16 -9.01 -1.86
CA VAL A 192 -12.30 -8.78 -3.32
C VAL A 192 -13.77 -8.90 -3.76
N GLN A 193 -14.48 -9.90 -3.25
CA GLN A 193 -15.90 -10.11 -3.57
C GLN A 193 -16.78 -8.94 -3.09
N ILE A 194 -16.56 -8.43 -1.88
CA ILE A 194 -17.28 -7.28 -1.32
C ILE A 194 -17.06 -6.04 -2.20
N VAL A 195 -15.80 -5.74 -2.54
CA VAL A 195 -15.44 -4.59 -3.37
C VAL A 195 -16.05 -4.71 -4.77
N ALA A 196 -15.96 -5.88 -5.39
CA ALA A 196 -16.52 -6.10 -6.72
C ALA A 196 -18.06 -6.00 -6.73
N ALA A 197 -18.73 -6.55 -5.72
CA ALA A 197 -20.18 -6.43 -5.57
C ALA A 197 -20.59 -4.96 -5.38
N SER A 198 -19.83 -4.18 -4.59
CA SER A 198 -20.17 -2.78 -4.36
C SER A 198 -20.13 -1.93 -5.63
N ILE A 199 -19.23 -2.28 -6.56
CA ILE A 199 -19.12 -1.66 -7.88
C ILE A 199 -20.27 -2.11 -8.79
N GLN A 200 -20.55 -3.41 -8.86
CA GLN A 200 -21.59 -3.98 -9.74
C GLN A 200 -22.98 -3.47 -9.38
N ASP A 201 -23.26 -3.39 -8.08
CA ASP A 201 -24.54 -2.91 -7.57
C ASP A 201 -24.59 -1.37 -7.48
N ASN A 202 -23.51 -0.68 -7.87
CA ASN A 202 -23.37 0.77 -7.79
C ASN A 202 -23.71 1.36 -6.41
N THR A 203 -23.29 0.67 -5.35
CA THR A 203 -23.62 1.03 -3.95
C THR A 203 -22.63 2.01 -3.34
N THR A 204 -21.44 2.18 -3.95
CA THR A 204 -20.39 3.07 -3.45
C THR A 204 -19.70 3.83 -4.59
N PRO A 205 -19.30 5.10 -4.39
CA PRO A 205 -18.61 5.89 -5.39
C PRO A 205 -17.09 5.60 -5.42
N PHE A 206 -16.59 4.60 -4.69
CA PHE A 206 -15.16 4.34 -4.61
C PHE A 206 -14.60 3.60 -5.82
N ILE A 207 -13.35 3.94 -6.13
CA ILE A 207 -12.49 3.28 -7.11
C ILE A 207 -11.36 2.62 -6.32
N TRP A 208 -10.98 1.39 -6.66
CA TRP A 208 -10.12 0.55 -5.81
C TRP A 208 -8.81 0.17 -6.49
N LEU A 209 -7.69 0.64 -5.96
CA LEU A 209 -6.37 0.10 -6.29
C LEU A 209 -6.06 -1.03 -5.31
N ILE A 210 -5.85 -2.24 -5.82
CA ILE A 210 -5.48 -3.40 -5.02
C ILE A 210 -4.12 -3.90 -5.49
N CYS A 211 -3.17 -4.03 -4.59
CA CYS A 211 -1.86 -4.60 -4.87
C CYS A 211 -1.69 -5.95 -4.15
N SER A 212 -1.18 -6.95 -4.86
CA SER A 212 -0.88 -8.26 -4.25
C SER A 212 0.18 -9.07 -5.00
N HIS A 213 0.71 -10.10 -4.38
CA HIS A 213 1.40 -11.19 -5.05
C HIS A 213 0.44 -12.05 -5.90
N LEU A 214 1.02 -12.89 -6.76
CA LEU A 214 0.33 -13.82 -7.66
C LEU A 214 -0.12 -15.10 -6.94
N GLU A 215 -0.80 -14.95 -5.80
CA GLU A 215 -1.31 -16.09 -5.05
C GLU A 215 -2.42 -16.82 -5.84
N PRO A 216 -2.41 -18.16 -5.93
CA PRO A 216 -3.34 -18.90 -6.79
C PRO A 216 -4.82 -18.59 -6.54
N HIS A 217 -5.23 -18.44 -5.28
CA HIS A 217 -6.62 -18.13 -4.93
C HIS A 217 -7.01 -16.70 -5.30
N LEU A 218 -6.10 -15.71 -5.17
CA LEU A 218 -6.36 -14.34 -5.62
C LEU A 218 -6.45 -14.27 -7.15
N VAL A 219 -5.52 -14.94 -7.86
CA VAL A 219 -5.55 -15.03 -9.33
C VAL A 219 -6.87 -15.66 -9.81
N ALA A 220 -7.30 -16.76 -9.19
CA ALA A 220 -8.56 -17.39 -9.53
C ALA A 220 -9.76 -16.45 -9.27
N THR A 221 -9.73 -15.71 -8.15
CA THR A 221 -10.80 -14.79 -7.76
C THR A 221 -10.92 -13.61 -8.73
N PHE A 222 -9.83 -12.90 -9.03
CA PHE A 222 -9.85 -11.76 -9.95
C PHE A 222 -10.13 -12.14 -11.40
N LYS A 223 -9.85 -13.39 -11.81
CA LYS A 223 -10.19 -13.91 -13.15
C LYS A 223 -11.61 -14.46 -13.26
N SER A 224 -12.32 -14.61 -12.14
CA SER A 224 -13.67 -15.15 -12.15
C SER A 224 -14.69 -14.04 -12.45
N PRO A 225 -15.61 -14.23 -13.42
CA PRO A 225 -16.77 -13.35 -13.54
C PRO A 225 -17.68 -13.46 -12.31
N PRO A 226 -18.30 -12.36 -11.86
CA PRO A 226 -18.31 -11.05 -12.52
C PRO A 226 -17.13 -10.12 -12.12
N ILE A 227 -16.23 -10.54 -11.21
CA ILE A 227 -15.10 -9.74 -10.71
C ILE A 227 -14.16 -9.32 -11.85
N SER A 228 -13.86 -10.25 -12.77
CA SER A 228 -12.99 -9.97 -13.92
C SER A 228 -13.53 -8.88 -14.86
N VAL A 229 -14.85 -8.68 -14.89
CA VAL A 229 -15.49 -7.66 -15.76
C VAL A 229 -15.26 -6.26 -15.21
N VAL A 230 -15.11 -6.13 -13.89
CA VAL A 230 -14.92 -4.85 -13.23
C VAL A 230 -13.47 -4.51 -12.86
N THR A 231 -12.54 -5.39 -13.26
CA THR A 231 -11.14 -5.33 -12.86
C THR A 231 -10.23 -5.11 -14.07
N HIS A 232 -9.52 -3.99 -14.09
CA HIS A 232 -8.32 -3.83 -14.88
C HIS A 232 -7.16 -4.55 -14.20
N GLN A 233 -6.39 -5.35 -14.94
CA GLN A 233 -5.28 -6.13 -14.39
C GLN A 233 -3.96 -5.70 -15.02
N GLU A 234 -3.00 -5.33 -14.19
CA GLU A 234 -1.65 -4.94 -14.62
C GLU A 234 -0.61 -5.77 -13.87
N GLU A 235 0.40 -6.26 -14.57
CA GLU A 235 1.44 -7.12 -13.98
C GLU A 235 2.82 -6.46 -14.03
N LEU A 236 3.41 -6.23 -12.85
CA LEU A 236 4.81 -5.84 -12.72
C LEU A 236 5.69 -7.05 -12.99
N THR A 237 6.31 -7.06 -14.17
CA THR A 237 7.27 -8.10 -14.55
C THR A 237 8.69 -7.70 -14.18
N VAL A 238 9.55 -8.68 -13.92
CA VAL A 238 11.00 -8.48 -13.84
C VAL A 238 11.52 -8.47 -15.28
N SER A 239 12.13 -7.37 -15.70
CA SER A 239 12.64 -7.19 -17.07
C SER A 239 13.90 -6.35 -17.07
N TRP A 240 14.67 -6.44 -18.15
CA TRP A 240 15.89 -5.66 -18.38
C TRP A 240 15.64 -4.14 -18.37
N ALA A 241 14.41 -3.69 -18.64
CA ALA A 241 14.06 -2.27 -18.54
C ALA A 241 14.20 -1.75 -17.09
N ILE A 242 14.06 -2.63 -16.09
CA ILE A 242 14.26 -2.31 -14.67
C ILE A 242 15.75 -2.15 -14.34
N ASP A 243 16.68 -2.73 -15.12
CA ASP A 243 18.12 -2.60 -14.82
C ASP A 243 18.58 -1.15 -14.95
N ASN A 244 17.99 -0.36 -15.85
CA ASN A 244 18.24 1.08 -15.93
C ASN A 244 17.73 1.82 -14.68
N GLU A 245 16.55 1.44 -14.17
CA GLU A 245 16.00 2.03 -12.94
C GLU A 245 16.80 1.62 -11.69
N ILE A 246 17.27 0.37 -11.64
CA ILE A 246 18.17 -0.13 -10.59
C ILE A 246 19.51 0.58 -10.66
N SER A 247 20.06 0.77 -11.86
CA SER A 247 21.29 1.53 -12.08
C SER A 247 21.17 2.94 -11.52
N GLN A 248 20.06 3.63 -11.83
CA GLN A 248 19.78 4.96 -11.29
C GLN A 248 19.67 4.95 -9.76
N TYR A 249 18.89 4.03 -9.19
CA TYR A 249 18.75 3.90 -7.74
C TYR A 249 20.10 3.65 -7.04
N LEU A 250 20.89 2.68 -7.51
CA LEU A 250 22.19 2.38 -6.93
C LEU A 250 23.16 3.55 -7.07
N THR A 251 23.14 4.25 -8.20
CA THR A 251 23.98 5.45 -8.40
C THR A 251 23.66 6.52 -7.37
N ASP A 252 22.38 6.84 -7.20
CA ASP A 252 21.95 7.89 -6.29
C ASP A 252 22.19 7.52 -4.81
N GLU A 253 21.91 6.29 -4.40
CA GLU A 253 22.11 5.86 -3.01
C GLU A 253 23.59 5.69 -2.65
N LEU A 254 24.41 5.14 -3.54
CA LEU A 254 25.84 5.02 -3.29
C LEU A 254 26.56 6.37 -3.37
N ALA A 255 26.07 7.32 -4.18
CA ALA A 255 26.58 8.69 -4.15
C ALA A 255 26.37 9.35 -2.78
N LYS A 256 25.19 9.19 -2.16
CA LYS A 256 24.91 9.71 -0.81
C LYS A 256 25.85 9.10 0.24
N ILE A 257 26.08 7.78 0.17
CA ILE A 257 27.04 7.10 1.05
C ILE A 257 28.46 7.62 0.78
N GLY A 258 28.85 7.78 -0.48
CA GLY A 258 30.16 8.35 -0.82
C GLY A 258 30.37 9.76 -0.26
N GLU A 259 29.35 10.61 -0.35
CA GLU A 259 29.36 11.97 0.23
C GLU A 259 29.46 11.95 1.76
N GLU A 260 28.70 11.09 2.44
CA GLU A 260 28.72 10.97 3.91
C GLU A 260 30.10 10.59 4.45
N TYR A 261 30.87 9.82 3.68
CA TYR A 261 32.19 9.31 4.07
C TYR A 261 33.36 9.96 3.31
N ASP A 262 33.12 11.09 2.64
CA ASP A 262 34.13 11.86 1.89
C ASP A 262 34.93 11.02 0.86
N ILE A 263 34.27 10.07 0.18
CA ILE A 263 34.89 9.21 -0.82
C ILE A 263 35.06 9.96 -2.16
N PRO A 264 36.24 9.92 -2.79
CA PRO A 264 36.46 10.55 -4.10
C PRO A 264 35.60 9.94 -5.20
N VAL A 265 34.93 10.81 -5.97
CA VAL A 265 34.19 10.42 -7.17
C VAL A 265 35.12 10.15 -8.38
N PRO A 266 34.78 9.21 -9.28
CA PRO A 266 33.57 8.37 -9.29
C PRO A 266 33.67 7.19 -8.31
N TRP A 267 32.60 6.98 -7.53
CA TRP A 267 32.47 5.84 -6.63
C TRP A 267 31.01 5.31 -6.61
N PRO A 268 30.80 3.99 -6.80
CA PRO A 268 31.76 2.99 -7.24
C PRO A 268 32.30 3.25 -8.66
N CYS A 269 33.36 2.54 -9.05
CA CYS A 269 33.80 2.60 -10.45
C CYS A 269 32.78 1.91 -11.38
N GLU A 270 32.77 2.28 -12.67
CA GLU A 270 31.80 1.78 -13.66
C GLU A 270 31.73 0.24 -13.73
N ARG A 271 32.88 -0.44 -13.58
CA ARG A 271 32.95 -1.91 -13.56
C ARG A 271 32.22 -2.50 -12.34
N ASP A 272 32.47 -1.94 -11.17
CA ASP A 272 31.84 -2.41 -9.94
C ASP A 272 30.34 -2.12 -10.00
N MET A 273 29.95 -0.95 -10.50
CA MET A 273 28.55 -0.58 -10.74
C MET A 273 27.85 -1.61 -11.65
N GLY A 274 28.43 -1.95 -12.80
CA GLY A 274 27.89 -2.99 -13.67
C GLY A 274 27.73 -4.36 -12.97
N THR A 275 28.64 -4.67 -12.05
CA THR A 275 28.58 -5.91 -11.24
C THR A 275 27.44 -5.86 -10.22
N LEU A 276 27.22 -4.72 -9.56
CA LEU A 276 26.12 -4.54 -8.59
C LEU A 276 24.74 -4.57 -9.27
N ILE A 277 24.61 -3.99 -10.46
CA ILE A 277 23.38 -4.04 -11.25
C ILE A 277 23.07 -5.49 -11.63
N ASN A 278 24.04 -6.22 -12.18
CA ASN A 278 23.86 -7.62 -12.54
C ASN A 278 23.55 -8.49 -11.30
N LEU A 279 24.21 -8.22 -10.16
CA LEU A 279 23.92 -8.90 -8.89
C LEU A 279 22.51 -8.59 -8.36
N SER A 280 21.90 -7.47 -8.76
CA SER A 280 20.53 -7.15 -8.37
C SER A 280 19.50 -7.97 -9.14
N GLY A 281 19.87 -8.61 -10.26
CA GLY A 281 19.02 -9.55 -11.00
C GLY A 281 17.64 -8.99 -11.39
N GLY A 282 17.55 -7.70 -11.67
CA GLY A 282 16.29 -7.02 -11.98
C GLY A 282 15.36 -6.78 -10.77
N LEU A 283 15.83 -7.00 -9.54
CA LEU A 283 15.04 -6.88 -8.31
C LEU A 283 15.60 -5.79 -7.39
N PHE A 284 14.75 -4.82 -7.04
CA PHE A 284 15.12 -3.72 -6.13
C PHE A 284 15.42 -4.19 -4.70
N ILE A 285 14.84 -5.31 -4.27
CA ILE A 285 15.15 -5.87 -2.94
C ILE A 285 16.64 -6.22 -2.82
N TYR A 286 17.24 -6.74 -3.89
CA TYR A 286 18.66 -7.06 -3.93
C TYR A 286 19.51 -5.80 -4.04
N ALA A 287 19.09 -4.82 -4.84
CA ALA A 287 19.75 -3.51 -4.91
C ALA A 287 19.76 -2.82 -3.53
N ASN A 288 18.63 -2.80 -2.81
CA ASN A 288 18.54 -2.23 -1.46
C ASN A 288 19.43 -3.00 -0.47
N THR A 289 19.45 -4.33 -0.54
CA THR A 289 20.34 -5.16 0.28
C THR A 289 21.82 -4.81 0.04
N ILE A 290 22.20 -4.53 -1.21
CA ILE A 290 23.56 -4.11 -1.57
C ILE A 290 23.89 -2.76 -0.93
N VAL A 291 23.04 -1.75 -1.12
CA VAL A 291 23.21 -0.41 -0.55
C VAL A 291 23.33 -0.49 0.97
N HIS A 292 22.42 -1.20 1.62
CA HIS A 292 22.41 -1.32 3.08
C HIS A 292 23.64 -2.08 3.61
N PHE A 293 24.11 -3.11 2.90
CA PHE A 293 25.31 -3.83 3.30
C PHE A 293 26.58 -2.97 3.15
N ILE A 294 26.66 -2.16 2.09
CA ILE A 294 27.77 -1.24 1.86
C ILE A 294 27.75 -0.06 2.84
N GLY A 295 26.57 0.47 3.17
CA GLY A 295 26.44 1.61 4.08
C GLY A 295 26.57 1.25 5.57
N ASN A 296 26.55 -0.04 5.93
CA ASN A 296 26.56 -0.47 7.33
C ASN A 296 27.99 -0.52 7.90
N ASN A 297 28.38 0.48 8.68
CA ASN A 297 29.74 0.70 9.19
C ASN A 297 30.22 -0.29 10.27
N ASP A 298 29.46 -1.34 10.59
CA ASP A 298 29.69 -2.12 11.82
C ASP A 298 30.76 -3.22 11.72
N SER A 299 31.49 -3.41 10.60
CA SER A 299 32.45 -4.54 10.51
C SER A 299 33.69 -4.40 9.62
N LEU A 300 33.65 -3.61 8.54
CA LEU A 300 34.73 -3.44 7.55
C LEU A 300 34.62 -2.04 6.94
N GLY A 301 35.73 -1.42 6.49
CA GLY A 301 35.65 -0.14 5.78
C GLY A 301 34.86 -0.26 4.47
N LEU A 302 34.26 0.85 4.02
CA LEU A 302 33.37 0.92 2.84
C LEU A 302 33.94 0.25 1.58
N GLU A 303 35.23 0.42 1.30
CA GLU A 303 35.89 -0.24 0.17
C GLU A 303 35.91 -1.77 0.31
N ASP A 304 36.15 -2.28 1.51
CA ASP A 304 36.21 -3.72 1.77
C ASP A 304 34.81 -4.34 1.71
N GLN A 305 33.77 -3.61 2.10
CA GLN A 305 32.38 -4.03 1.93
C GLN A 305 31.96 -4.06 0.47
N LEU A 306 32.29 -3.01 -0.30
CA LEU A 306 32.09 -2.99 -1.75
C LEU A 306 32.81 -4.17 -2.42
N ARG A 307 34.09 -4.41 -2.08
CA ARG A 307 34.86 -5.56 -2.58
C ARG A 307 34.22 -6.90 -2.21
N ALA A 308 33.70 -7.04 -1.00
CA ALA A 308 33.02 -8.25 -0.56
C ALA A 308 31.75 -8.53 -1.39
N VAL A 309 30.94 -7.51 -1.68
CA VAL A 309 29.75 -7.64 -2.54
C VAL A 309 30.13 -7.96 -3.98
N VAL A 310 31.14 -7.29 -4.54
CA VAL A 310 31.64 -7.56 -5.90
C VAL A 310 32.20 -8.99 -5.99
N ALA A 311 32.95 -9.45 -4.99
CA ALA A 311 33.46 -10.82 -4.94
C ALA A 311 32.33 -11.85 -4.87
N LEU A 312 31.26 -11.58 -4.10
CA LEU A 312 30.06 -12.42 -4.03
C LEU A 312 29.46 -12.63 -5.43
N ALA A 313 29.28 -11.54 -6.21
CA ALA A 313 28.75 -11.62 -7.57
C ALA A 313 29.62 -12.49 -8.50
N THR A 314 30.95 -12.40 -8.38
CA THR A 314 31.85 -13.20 -9.23
C THR A 314 31.85 -14.70 -8.90
N SER A 315 31.62 -15.07 -7.63
CA SER A 315 31.55 -16.47 -7.19
C SER A 315 30.31 -17.23 -7.69
N VAL A 316 29.22 -16.52 -7.95
CA VAL A 316 27.88 -17.08 -8.26
C VAL A 316 27.77 -17.58 -9.70
N THR A 317 28.70 -17.19 -10.57
CA THR A 317 28.80 -17.75 -11.93
C THR A 317 29.19 -19.24 -11.96
N LYS A 318 29.49 -19.86 -10.81
CA LYS A 318 29.82 -21.29 -10.68
C LYS A 318 28.82 -22.05 -9.79
N GLY A 319 27.64 -22.34 -10.33
CA GLY A 319 26.92 -23.59 -10.00
C GLY A 319 25.92 -23.61 -8.84
N SER A 320 25.44 -22.47 -8.31
CA SER A 320 24.30 -22.46 -7.37
C SER A 320 22.98 -22.13 -8.09
N SER A 321 21.90 -22.80 -7.72
CA SER A 321 20.54 -22.52 -8.22
C SER A 321 19.83 -21.38 -7.48
N GLU A 322 20.38 -20.96 -6.33
CA GLU A 322 19.79 -19.96 -5.45
C GLU A 322 20.58 -18.64 -5.53
N HIS A 323 19.85 -17.51 -5.50
CA HIS A 323 20.45 -16.19 -5.65
C HIS A 323 21.29 -15.84 -4.40
N PRO A 324 22.52 -15.33 -4.55
CA PRO A 324 23.45 -15.05 -3.44
C PRO A 324 22.92 -14.08 -2.38
N LEU A 325 22.00 -13.18 -2.76
CA LEU A 325 21.39 -12.23 -1.86
C LEU A 325 20.06 -12.70 -1.27
N TYR A 326 19.59 -13.92 -1.60
CA TYR A 326 18.28 -14.42 -1.19
C TYR A 326 18.10 -14.35 0.34
N HIS A 327 18.92 -15.07 1.11
CA HIS A 327 18.83 -15.07 2.57
C HIS A 327 19.11 -13.70 3.22
N LYS A 328 20.00 -12.90 2.64
CA LYS A 328 20.29 -11.56 3.16
C LYS A 328 19.14 -10.60 2.95
N SER A 329 18.39 -10.74 1.85
CA SER A 329 17.30 -9.84 1.51
C SER A 329 16.09 -9.95 2.45
N TYR A 330 15.83 -11.13 3.02
CA TYR A 330 14.77 -11.33 4.02
C TYR A 330 15.06 -10.69 5.38
N ALA A 331 16.33 -10.46 5.72
CA ALA A 331 16.68 -9.74 6.94
C ALA A 331 16.35 -8.23 6.88
N TYR A 332 16.09 -7.71 5.67
CA TYR A 332 15.73 -6.31 5.42
C TYR A 332 14.27 -6.16 4.92
N LEU A 333 13.48 -7.24 4.96
CA LEU A 333 12.04 -7.23 4.69
C LEU A 333 11.18 -7.05 5.96
N SER A 334 11.81 -6.99 7.14
CA SER A 334 11.16 -6.80 8.43
C SER A 334 10.94 -5.33 8.75
#